data_AF-A0A2N2IUI4-F1
#
_entry.id   AF-A0A2N2IUI4-F1
#
_cell.length_a   1.000
_cell.length_b   1.000
_cell.length_c   1.000
_cell.angle_alpha   90.00
_cell.angle_beta   90.00
_cell.angle_gamma   90.00
#
_symmetry.space_group_name_H-M   'P 1'
#
loop_
_entity.id
_entity.type
_entity.pdbx_description
1 polymer ?
#
loop_
_entity_poly.entity_id
_entity_poly.type
_entity_poly.pdbx_seq_one_letter_code
_entity_poly.pdbx_strand_id
1 'polypeptide(L)'
;EASGRLDEAFAAYRDEGRPEDAARLLLARAEAEPDLVQRKALLNVVLSHAPTGSAVAAEATKRRAVVSLEIIRALENGARGVYTGAIGFIAPTGEATFNVPIRTIELNGSTGEMGIGSGIIHDSDPEQEWRECLLKGRFLSDPAPPFSLIETLLWQPGSGYWLLREHLERLAASAAYFRYPANPPEFLARLERLALDFAASPMRVRLTLARSGRMELEATPCPAPASITWPIPRTAHAELPKVTFSAEATDPNAPWLFHKTTRRALYDSERQRAAAEGMYEVLFTNTRGEVTEGSITSIFILHGETLLTPAMECGLLPGVFRRYLLEHAPLPVREAILTRLDLAHAEALFVGNSVRGLVQVRLD
;
A
#
# COMPACT_ATOMS: atom_id res chain seq x y z
N GLU A 1 52.64 -30.26 6.52
CA GLU A 1 52.67 -31.15 5.33
C GLU A 1 51.43 -31.07 4.42
N ALA A 2 50.22 -30.82 4.93
CA ALA A 2 49.00 -30.79 4.08
C ALA A 2 48.90 -29.58 3.12
N SER A 3 49.40 -28.40 3.50
CA SER A 3 49.29 -27.18 2.68
C SER A 3 50.02 -27.27 1.33
N GLY A 4 51.20 -27.89 1.29
CA GLY A 4 51.97 -28.02 0.04
C GLY A 4 51.32 -28.96 -0.98
N ARG A 5 50.58 -29.98 -0.51
CA ARG A 5 49.86 -30.93 -1.39
C ARG A 5 48.58 -30.31 -1.96
N LEU A 6 48.01 -29.29 -1.32
CA LEU A 6 46.82 -28.58 -1.79
C LEU A 6 47.14 -27.60 -2.92
N ASP A 7 48.30 -26.94 -2.88
CA ASP A 7 48.71 -26.01 -3.94
C ASP A 7 49.08 -26.78 -5.23
N GLU A 8 49.72 -27.96 -5.11
CA GLU A 8 49.97 -28.87 -6.23
C GLU A 8 48.66 -29.42 -6.83
N ALA A 9 47.70 -29.81 -5.99
CA ALA A 9 46.40 -30.29 -6.45
C ALA A 9 45.55 -29.18 -7.10
N PHE A 10 45.59 -27.95 -6.57
CA PHE A 10 44.90 -26.80 -7.16
C PHE A 10 45.47 -26.45 -8.55
N ALA A 11 46.79 -26.44 -8.69
CA ALA A 11 47.44 -26.23 -9.99
C ALA A 11 47.07 -27.33 -10.99
N ALA A 12 47.06 -28.60 -10.57
CA ALA A 12 46.65 -29.72 -11.41
C ALA A 12 45.19 -29.61 -11.88
N TYR A 13 44.23 -29.33 -10.97
CA TYR A 13 42.82 -29.20 -11.35
C TYR A 13 42.53 -27.99 -12.25
N ARG A 14 43.29 -26.90 -12.08
CA ARG A 14 43.21 -25.74 -12.97
C ARG A 14 43.74 -26.09 -14.38
N ASP A 15 44.89 -26.73 -14.45
CA ASP A 15 45.56 -27.02 -15.71
C ASP A 15 44.87 -28.16 -16.48
N GLU A 16 44.15 -29.04 -15.78
CA GLU A 16 43.27 -30.09 -16.35
C GLU A 16 41.86 -29.57 -16.75
N GLY A 17 41.56 -28.29 -16.55
CA GLY A 17 40.26 -27.71 -16.91
C GLY A 17 39.10 -28.22 -16.05
N ARG A 18 39.36 -28.54 -14.78
CA ARG A 18 38.38 -29.04 -13.79
C ARG A 18 38.08 -27.98 -12.72
N PRO A 19 37.39 -26.87 -13.08
CA PRO A 19 37.23 -25.71 -12.20
C PRO A 19 36.38 -26.01 -10.95
N GLU A 20 35.48 -26.99 -11.02
CA GLU A 20 34.62 -27.38 -9.89
C GLU A 20 35.41 -28.09 -8.78
N ASP A 21 36.38 -28.91 -9.13
CA ASP A 21 37.25 -29.61 -8.16
C ASP A 21 38.28 -28.64 -7.56
N ALA A 22 38.78 -27.68 -8.36
CA ALA A 22 39.61 -26.59 -7.86
C ALA A 22 38.85 -25.69 -6.87
N ALA A 23 37.57 -25.42 -7.12
CA ALA A 23 36.69 -24.66 -6.22
C ALA A 23 36.38 -25.42 -4.92
N ARG A 24 36.15 -26.74 -4.99
CA ARG A 24 35.98 -27.60 -3.81
C ARG A 24 37.22 -27.63 -2.92
N LEU A 25 38.42 -27.64 -3.51
CA LEU A 25 39.69 -27.59 -2.76
C LEU A 25 39.90 -26.24 -2.05
N LEU A 26 39.50 -25.14 -2.70
CA LEU A 26 39.50 -23.80 -2.11
C LEU A 26 38.50 -23.66 -0.95
N LEU A 27 37.35 -24.32 -1.06
CA LEU A 27 36.33 -24.38 0.00
C LEU A 27 36.78 -25.21 1.21
N ALA A 28 37.41 -26.37 0.99
CA ALA A 28 37.99 -27.18 2.07
C ALA A 28 39.13 -26.43 2.81
N ARG A 29 39.86 -25.56 2.11
CA ARG A 29 40.84 -24.64 2.71
C ARG A 29 40.19 -23.55 3.57
N ALA A 30 39.00 -23.08 3.19
CA ALA A 30 38.25 -22.04 3.90
C ALA A 30 37.62 -22.51 5.23
N GLU A 31 37.51 -23.81 5.46
CA GLU A 31 37.07 -24.38 6.76
C GLU A 31 38.23 -24.45 7.78
N ALA A 32 39.49 -24.35 7.34
CA ALA A 32 40.67 -24.53 8.20
C ALA A 32 41.38 -23.23 8.62
N GLU A 33 41.01 -22.05 8.09
CA GLU A 33 41.65 -20.77 8.45
C GLU A 33 40.65 -19.71 8.94
N PRO A 34 40.98 -18.90 9.99
CA PRO A 34 40.00 -18.06 10.70
C PRO A 34 39.71 -16.69 10.06
N ASP A 35 40.30 -16.35 8.91
CA ASP A 35 40.32 -14.95 8.43
C ASP A 35 39.13 -14.59 7.50
N LEU A 36 38.32 -13.64 7.99
CA LEU A 36 37.16 -13.01 7.33
C LEU A 36 37.50 -12.33 5.98
N VAL A 37 38.76 -11.96 5.76
CA VAL A 37 39.23 -11.30 4.53
C VAL A 37 39.23 -12.26 3.34
N GLN A 38 39.56 -13.53 3.54
CA GLN A 38 39.54 -14.53 2.47
C GLN A 38 38.12 -14.98 2.09
N ARG A 39 37.18 -15.02 3.06
CA ARG A 39 35.75 -15.24 2.79
C ARG A 39 35.16 -14.15 1.89
N LYS A 40 35.52 -12.88 2.10
CA LYS A 40 35.11 -11.76 1.23
C LYS A 40 35.74 -11.83 -0.16
N ALA A 41 36.99 -12.30 -0.27
CA ALA A 41 37.63 -12.54 -1.55
C ALA A 41 36.92 -13.65 -2.36
N LEU A 42 36.47 -14.72 -1.70
CA LEU A 42 35.71 -15.80 -2.32
C LEU A 42 34.34 -15.33 -2.84
N LEU A 43 33.63 -14.52 -2.05
CA LEU A 43 32.34 -13.93 -2.45
C LEU A 43 32.49 -12.98 -3.65
N ASN A 44 33.59 -12.22 -3.72
CA ASN A 44 33.91 -11.38 -4.86
C ASN A 44 34.26 -12.17 -6.13
N VAL A 45 34.82 -13.38 -6.01
CA VAL A 45 35.03 -14.29 -7.16
C VAL A 45 33.68 -14.74 -7.74
N VAL A 46 32.70 -15.04 -6.89
CA VAL A 46 31.34 -15.40 -7.33
C VAL A 46 30.65 -14.21 -8.02
N LEU A 47 30.81 -12.98 -7.50
CA LEU A 47 30.28 -11.77 -8.14
C LEU A 47 31.01 -11.38 -9.45
N SER A 48 32.25 -11.83 -9.64
CA SER A 48 33.06 -11.52 -10.83
C SER A 48 32.77 -12.39 -12.06
N HIS A 49 31.82 -13.33 -12.00
CA HIS A 49 31.37 -14.09 -13.17
C HIS A 49 30.33 -13.34 -14.02
N ALA A 50 30.11 -12.04 -13.77
CA ALA A 50 29.46 -11.16 -14.74
C ALA A 50 30.36 -11.01 -15.99
N PRO A 51 29.84 -11.15 -17.21
CA PRO A 51 30.67 -11.24 -18.40
C PRO A 51 31.25 -9.87 -18.74
N THR A 52 32.54 -9.63 -18.50
CA THR A 52 33.35 -8.66 -19.26
C THR A 52 34.83 -8.63 -18.82
N GLY A 53 35.75 -8.67 -19.81
CA GLY A 53 37.05 -8.00 -19.77
C GLY A 53 38.26 -8.76 -19.20
N SER A 54 39.45 -8.47 -19.75
CA SER A 54 40.74 -9.12 -19.46
C SER A 54 41.05 -9.27 -17.96
N ALA A 55 41.86 -10.28 -17.61
CA ALA A 55 42.31 -10.57 -16.24
C ALA A 55 42.89 -9.35 -15.49
N VAL A 56 43.46 -8.38 -16.22
CA VAL A 56 44.00 -7.13 -15.66
C VAL A 56 42.91 -6.21 -15.13
N ALA A 57 41.75 -6.14 -15.80
CA ALA A 57 40.61 -5.33 -15.37
C ALA A 57 39.93 -5.92 -14.12
N ALA A 58 39.84 -7.25 -14.06
CA ALA A 58 39.36 -7.97 -12.87
C ALA A 58 40.28 -7.73 -11.66
N GLU A 59 41.59 -7.82 -11.85
CA GLU A 59 42.59 -7.58 -10.81
C GLU A 59 42.59 -6.12 -10.33
N ALA A 60 42.48 -5.14 -11.24
CA ALA A 60 42.37 -3.72 -10.87
C ALA A 60 41.10 -3.43 -10.06
N THR A 61 39.97 -4.05 -10.43
CA THR A 61 38.70 -3.92 -9.71
C THR A 61 38.80 -4.54 -8.32
N LYS A 62 39.43 -5.71 -8.20
CA LYS A 62 39.69 -6.38 -6.92
C LYS A 62 40.54 -5.51 -6.00
N ARG A 63 41.63 -4.91 -6.51
CA ARG A 63 42.50 -4.02 -5.72
C ARG A 63 41.73 -2.79 -5.21
N ARG A 64 40.92 -2.15 -6.06
CA ARG A 64 40.09 -1.02 -5.65
C ARG A 64 39.11 -1.41 -4.54
N ALA A 65 38.45 -2.57 -4.66
CA ALA A 65 37.53 -3.06 -3.64
C ALA A 65 38.22 -3.31 -2.29
N VAL A 66 39.45 -3.86 -2.29
CA VAL A 66 40.23 -4.07 -1.06
C VAL A 66 40.57 -2.74 -0.40
N VAL A 67 41.07 -1.77 -1.15
CA VAL A 67 41.41 -0.43 -0.62
C VAL A 67 40.17 0.28 -0.07
N SER A 68 39.03 0.20 -0.76
CA SER A 68 37.77 0.76 -0.26
C SER A 68 37.37 0.15 1.09
N LEU A 69 37.53 -1.16 1.26
CA LEU A 69 37.22 -1.84 2.53
C LEU A 69 38.19 -1.45 3.66
N GLU A 70 39.46 -1.20 3.37
CA GLU A 70 40.44 -0.70 4.34
C GLU A 70 40.09 0.71 4.81
N ILE A 71 39.74 1.60 3.88
CA ILE A 71 39.29 2.96 4.20
C ILE A 71 38.02 2.92 5.06
N ILE A 72 37.03 2.10 4.70
CA ILE A 72 35.80 1.93 5.49
C ILE A 72 36.14 1.49 6.91
N ARG A 73 37.01 0.47 7.07
CA ARG A 73 37.43 0.00 8.41
C ARG A 73 38.18 1.05 9.23
N ALA A 74 38.94 1.93 8.57
CA ALA A 74 39.66 3.00 9.26
C ALA A 74 38.75 4.16 9.68
N LEU A 75 37.67 4.41 8.92
CA LEU A 75 36.73 5.51 9.17
C LEU A 75 35.58 5.14 10.12
N GLU A 76 35.19 3.86 10.18
CA GLU A 76 34.02 3.44 10.95
C GLU A 76 34.36 2.96 12.37
N ASN A 77 33.47 3.28 13.32
CA ASN A 77 33.63 2.95 14.73
C ASN A 77 33.35 1.47 15.07
N GLY A 78 32.95 0.65 14.09
CA GLY A 78 32.56 -0.74 14.31
C GLY A 78 32.26 -1.48 13.01
N ALA A 79 31.99 -2.79 13.13
CA ALA A 79 31.60 -3.61 12.00
C ALA A 79 30.13 -3.34 11.62
N ARG A 80 29.83 -3.28 10.32
CA ARG A 80 28.48 -3.03 9.77
C ARG A 80 27.47 -4.18 9.94
N GLY A 81 27.83 -5.27 10.62
CA GLY A 81 26.97 -6.45 10.73
C GLY A 81 26.60 -7.04 9.37
N VAL A 82 25.32 -7.36 9.17
CA VAL A 82 24.81 -7.90 7.91
C VAL A 82 24.74 -6.83 6.81
N TYR A 83 24.57 -5.55 7.16
CA TYR A 83 24.36 -4.45 6.23
C TYR A 83 25.46 -4.31 5.18
N THR A 84 25.07 -4.27 3.90
CA THR A 84 26.00 -4.24 2.73
C THR A 84 26.94 -5.45 2.64
N GLY A 85 26.65 -6.53 3.39
CA GLY A 85 27.31 -7.83 3.30
C GLY A 85 26.61 -8.75 2.30
N ALA A 86 26.51 -10.04 2.64
CA ALA A 86 25.73 -11.01 1.89
C ALA A 86 24.83 -11.81 2.82
N ILE A 87 23.59 -12.01 2.38
CA ILE A 87 22.60 -12.88 3.03
C ILE A 87 22.08 -13.88 1.99
N GLY A 88 21.94 -15.14 2.35
CA GLY A 88 21.59 -16.17 1.39
C GLY A 88 21.51 -17.56 1.98
N PHE A 89 21.31 -18.55 1.13
CA PHE A 89 21.34 -19.96 1.51
C PHE A 89 22.28 -20.75 0.61
N ILE A 90 22.76 -21.87 1.14
CA ILE A 90 23.48 -22.91 0.42
C ILE A 90 22.78 -24.22 0.73
N ALA A 91 22.27 -24.89 -0.29
CA ALA A 91 21.66 -26.20 -0.16
C ALA A 91 22.73 -27.31 -0.14
N PRO A 92 22.46 -28.45 0.51
CA PRO A 92 23.36 -29.61 0.47
C PRO A 92 23.65 -30.14 -0.94
N THR A 93 22.78 -29.82 -1.90
CA THR A 93 22.91 -30.16 -3.32
C THR A 93 23.90 -29.27 -4.08
N GLY A 94 24.44 -28.23 -3.45
CA GLY A 94 25.37 -27.27 -4.05
C GLY A 94 24.70 -26.03 -4.65
N GLU A 95 23.36 -25.93 -4.61
CA GLU A 95 22.66 -24.71 -5.01
C GLU A 95 22.89 -23.60 -3.98
N ALA A 96 23.29 -22.42 -4.42
CA ALA A 96 23.50 -21.27 -3.55
C ALA A 96 22.90 -19.99 -4.15
N THR A 97 22.17 -19.24 -3.35
CA THR A 97 21.60 -17.93 -3.72
C THR A 97 21.93 -16.91 -2.64
N PHE A 98 22.51 -15.78 -3.03
CA PHE A 98 22.85 -14.67 -2.14
C PHE A 98 22.25 -13.36 -2.64
N ASN A 99 21.99 -12.45 -1.70
CA ASN A 99 21.53 -11.09 -1.94
C ASN A 99 22.31 -10.12 -1.03
N VAL A 100 22.28 -8.84 -1.37
CA VAL A 100 22.88 -7.77 -0.56
C VAL A 100 21.78 -7.18 0.35
N PRO A 101 21.88 -7.35 1.67
CA PRO A 101 20.92 -6.78 2.61
C PRO A 101 21.11 -5.25 2.69
N ILE A 102 20.08 -4.53 2.27
CA ILE A 102 20.01 -3.06 2.32
C ILE A 102 18.69 -2.71 3.01
N ARG A 103 18.74 -1.89 4.06
CA ARG A 103 17.57 -1.59 4.92
C ARG A 103 16.96 -2.86 5.54
N THR A 104 17.81 -3.79 5.94
CA THR A 104 17.45 -5.01 6.66
C THR A 104 17.57 -4.77 8.16
N ILE A 105 16.53 -5.09 8.91
CA ILE A 105 16.50 -4.94 10.37
C ILE A 105 17.02 -6.24 11.01
N GLU A 106 18.09 -6.15 11.77
CA GLU A 106 18.59 -7.20 12.66
C GLU A 106 17.87 -7.07 14.00
N LEU A 107 17.13 -8.10 14.42
CA LEU A 107 16.37 -8.12 15.68
C LEU A 107 17.09 -8.96 16.73
N ASN A 108 17.37 -8.37 17.89
CA ASN A 108 17.96 -9.03 19.06
C ASN A 108 17.02 -8.86 20.26
N GLY A 109 16.06 -9.79 20.39
CA GLY A 109 15.03 -9.70 21.41
C GLY A 109 14.09 -8.51 21.16
N SER A 110 14.09 -7.52 22.06
CA SER A 110 13.28 -6.30 21.95
C SER A 110 14.00 -5.12 21.27
N THR A 111 15.29 -5.26 20.94
CA THR A 111 16.04 -4.23 20.20
C THR A 111 16.19 -4.63 18.74
N GLY A 112 16.22 -3.63 17.87
CA GLY A 112 16.46 -3.80 16.45
C GLY A 112 17.48 -2.78 15.95
N GLU A 113 18.36 -3.20 15.06
CA GLU A 113 19.34 -2.35 14.39
C GLU A 113 19.14 -2.46 12.88
N MET A 114 19.30 -1.35 12.16
CA MET A 114 19.22 -1.33 10.71
C MET A 114 20.29 -0.41 10.15
N GLY A 115 21.14 -0.97 9.29
CA GLY A 115 22.07 -0.17 8.52
C GLY A 115 21.35 0.72 7.51
N ILE A 116 21.69 2.01 7.55
CA ILE A 116 21.22 3.04 6.62
C ILE A 116 22.46 3.72 6.05
N GLY A 117 22.42 4.00 4.76
CA GLY A 117 23.52 4.62 4.09
C GLY A 117 23.14 5.09 2.70
N SER A 118 24.10 5.73 2.06
CA SER A 118 23.99 6.24 0.70
C SER A 118 25.24 5.88 -0.11
N GLY A 119 25.12 5.98 -1.42
CA GLY A 119 26.21 5.72 -2.35
C GLY A 119 27.17 6.90 -2.46
N ILE A 120 27.89 7.20 -1.38
CA ILE A 120 28.78 8.37 -1.31
C ILE A 120 29.92 8.23 -2.33
N ILE A 121 30.06 9.22 -3.21
CA ILE A 121 31.18 9.38 -4.13
C ILE A 121 31.93 10.69 -3.83
N HIS A 122 33.05 10.92 -4.51
CA HIS A 122 33.89 12.10 -4.24
C HIS A 122 33.19 13.46 -4.43
N ASP A 123 32.15 13.51 -5.28
CA ASP A 123 31.36 14.71 -5.56
C ASP A 123 30.07 14.81 -4.73
N SER A 124 29.85 13.88 -3.79
CA SER A 124 28.66 13.89 -2.93
C SER A 124 28.69 15.05 -1.95
N ASP A 125 27.53 15.68 -1.75
CA ASP A 125 27.32 16.69 -0.70
C ASP A 125 26.98 16.00 0.64
N PRO A 126 27.80 16.13 1.70
CA PRO A 126 27.62 15.38 2.93
C PRO A 126 26.25 15.59 3.61
N GLU A 127 25.71 16.79 3.52
CA GLU A 127 24.46 17.16 4.17
C GLU A 127 23.25 16.59 3.41
N GLN A 128 23.31 16.58 2.07
CA GLN A 128 22.28 15.92 1.25
C GLN A 128 22.27 14.40 1.45
N GLU A 129 23.45 13.77 1.48
CA GLU A 129 23.58 12.33 1.73
C GLU A 129 23.03 11.95 3.11
N TRP A 130 23.29 12.78 4.12
CA TRP A 130 22.75 12.58 5.47
C TRP A 130 21.22 12.67 5.50
N ARG A 131 20.64 13.68 4.84
CA ARG A 131 19.17 13.81 4.72
C ARG A 131 18.55 12.64 3.97
N GLU A 132 19.20 12.14 2.93
CA GLU A 132 18.75 10.95 2.20
C GLU A 132 18.77 9.70 3.10
N CYS A 133 19.82 9.53 3.92
CA CYS A 133 19.88 8.47 4.93
C CYS A 133 18.68 8.56 5.90
N LEU A 134 18.44 9.73 6.48
CA LEU A 134 17.30 9.94 7.38
C LEU A 134 15.96 9.66 6.69
N LEU A 135 15.80 10.07 5.43
CA LEU A 135 14.59 9.78 4.63
C LEU A 135 14.39 8.27 4.43
N LYS A 136 15.46 7.52 4.13
CA LYS A 136 15.43 6.05 4.01
C LYS A 136 15.09 5.35 5.33
N GLY A 137 15.47 5.95 6.46
CA GLY A 137 15.18 5.44 7.81
C GLY A 137 13.82 5.83 8.37
N ARG A 138 13.14 6.81 7.77
CA ARG A 138 11.95 7.46 8.34
C ARG A 138 10.82 6.50 8.69
N PHE A 139 10.68 5.39 7.97
CA PHE A 139 9.64 4.40 8.25
C PHE A 139 9.78 3.70 9.62
N LEU A 140 10.98 3.72 10.23
CA LEU A 140 11.20 3.23 11.59
C LEU A 140 10.97 4.30 12.65
N SER A 141 11.32 5.55 12.36
CA SER A 141 11.30 6.64 13.34
C SER A 141 9.99 7.42 13.39
N ASP A 142 9.23 7.42 12.30
CA ASP A 142 7.98 8.18 12.13
C ASP A 142 6.90 7.25 11.54
N PRO A 143 6.44 6.24 12.30
CA PRO A 143 5.40 5.34 11.82
C PRO A 143 4.12 6.14 11.57
N ALA A 144 3.48 5.89 10.42
CA ALA A 144 2.20 6.51 10.11
C ALA A 144 1.21 6.28 11.28
N PRO A 145 0.41 7.31 11.65
CA PRO A 145 -0.55 7.18 12.74
C PRO A 145 -1.42 5.93 12.57
N PRO A 146 -1.71 5.21 13.67
CA PRO A 146 -2.52 4.01 13.57
C PRO A 146 -3.91 4.35 13.03
N PHE A 147 -4.43 3.47 12.19
CA PHE A 147 -5.79 3.59 11.68
C PHE A 147 -6.48 2.23 11.71
N SER A 148 -7.80 2.27 11.67
CA SER A 148 -8.65 1.11 11.47
C SER A 148 -9.32 1.16 10.10
N LEU A 149 -9.63 -0.02 9.54
CA LEU A 149 -10.56 -0.16 8.42
C LEU A 149 -11.97 0.02 8.93
N ILE A 150 -12.84 0.60 8.11
CA ILE A 150 -14.23 0.88 8.49
C ILE A 150 -15.19 0.38 7.42
N GLU A 151 -16.33 -0.12 7.86
CA GLU A 151 -17.51 -0.29 7.02
C GLU A 151 -18.72 0.39 7.65
N THR A 152 -19.69 0.74 6.81
CA THR A 152 -20.96 1.30 7.27
C THR A 152 -22.08 0.68 6.46
N LEU A 153 -22.82 -0.22 7.11
CA LEU A 153 -23.83 -1.06 6.52
C LEU A 153 -25.22 -0.53 6.89
N LEU A 154 -26.16 -0.70 5.98
CA LEU A 154 -27.58 -0.54 6.27
C LEU A 154 -28.17 -1.91 6.59
N TRP A 155 -28.90 -2.00 7.69
CA TRP A 155 -29.80 -3.12 7.97
C TRP A 155 -31.24 -2.65 7.90
N GLN A 156 -32.11 -3.46 7.29
CA GLN A 156 -33.53 -3.18 7.15
C GLN A 156 -34.37 -4.33 7.73
N PRO A 157 -35.48 -4.02 8.42
CA PRO A 157 -36.44 -5.03 8.88
C PRO A 157 -36.90 -5.91 7.71
N GLY A 158 -36.86 -7.23 7.91
CA GLY A 158 -37.28 -8.23 6.92
C GLY A 158 -36.31 -8.49 5.76
N SER A 159 -35.36 -7.59 5.49
CA SER A 159 -34.39 -7.75 4.38
C SER A 159 -32.94 -7.98 4.85
N GLY A 160 -32.63 -7.68 6.11
CA GLY A 160 -31.29 -7.86 6.66
C GLY A 160 -30.32 -6.76 6.20
N TYR A 161 -29.03 -7.11 6.14
CA TYR A 161 -27.98 -6.18 5.73
C TYR A 161 -27.96 -6.01 4.21
N TRP A 162 -28.17 -4.78 3.73
CA TRP A 162 -28.10 -4.45 2.31
C TRP A 162 -26.64 -4.39 1.83
N LEU A 163 -26.37 -5.00 0.66
CA LEU A 163 -25.04 -5.13 0.05
C LEU A 163 -23.97 -5.76 0.98
N LEU A 164 -24.38 -6.67 1.86
CA LEU A 164 -23.51 -7.27 2.87
C LEU A 164 -22.27 -7.92 2.26
N ARG A 165 -22.46 -8.69 1.19
CA ARG A 165 -21.37 -9.39 0.51
C ARG A 165 -20.34 -8.38 -0.02
N GLU A 166 -20.80 -7.35 -0.71
CA GLU A 166 -19.95 -6.32 -1.33
C GLU A 166 -19.18 -5.52 -0.26
N HIS A 167 -19.82 -5.25 0.89
CA HIS A 167 -19.15 -4.65 2.05
C HIS A 167 -18.04 -5.55 2.62
N LEU A 168 -18.31 -6.85 2.80
CA LEU A 168 -17.32 -7.79 3.32
C LEU A 168 -16.17 -8.05 2.33
N GLU A 169 -16.45 -8.09 1.03
CA GLU A 169 -15.43 -8.17 -0.02
C GLU A 169 -14.49 -6.96 0.03
N ARG A 170 -15.02 -5.73 0.13
CA ARG A 170 -14.20 -4.52 0.22
C ARG A 170 -13.36 -4.46 1.49
N LEU A 171 -13.95 -4.87 2.62
CA LEU A 171 -13.24 -4.96 3.90
C LEU A 171 -12.10 -5.99 3.80
N ALA A 172 -12.37 -7.17 3.26
CA ALA A 172 -11.37 -8.23 3.08
C ALA A 172 -10.24 -7.81 2.14
N ALA A 173 -10.56 -7.16 1.02
CA ALA A 173 -9.56 -6.62 0.09
C ALA A 173 -8.66 -5.57 0.76
N SER A 174 -9.25 -4.65 1.53
CA SER A 174 -8.50 -3.64 2.29
C SER A 174 -7.65 -4.27 3.40
N ALA A 175 -8.17 -5.29 4.08
CA ALA A 175 -7.44 -6.02 5.11
C ALA A 175 -6.25 -6.77 4.52
N ALA A 176 -6.42 -7.41 3.36
CA ALA A 176 -5.32 -8.07 2.65
C ALA A 176 -4.23 -7.07 2.24
N TYR A 177 -4.62 -5.92 1.68
CA TYR A 177 -3.68 -4.86 1.26
C TYR A 177 -2.83 -4.35 2.43
N PHE A 178 -3.45 -4.00 3.56
CA PHE A 178 -2.74 -3.46 4.73
C PHE A 178 -2.23 -4.53 5.70
N ARG A 179 -2.42 -5.81 5.40
CA ARG A 179 -2.04 -6.95 6.24
C ARG A 179 -2.71 -6.93 7.61
N TYR A 180 -4.01 -6.59 7.65
CA TYR A 180 -4.84 -6.68 8.85
C TYR A 180 -5.37 -8.12 8.96
N PRO A 181 -5.29 -8.77 10.14
CA PRO A 181 -5.96 -10.04 10.36
C PRO A 181 -7.47 -9.87 10.14
N ALA A 182 -8.04 -10.68 9.26
CA ALA A 182 -9.47 -10.65 8.96
C ALA A 182 -10.03 -12.08 8.89
N ASN A 183 -11.18 -12.28 9.52
CA ASN A 183 -11.90 -13.55 9.55
C ASN A 183 -13.33 -13.31 9.06
N PRO A 184 -13.60 -13.37 7.74
CA PRO A 184 -14.91 -13.05 7.19
C PRO A 184 -16.08 -13.85 7.81
N PRO A 185 -15.94 -15.17 8.09
CA PRO A 185 -16.96 -15.92 8.83
C PRO A 185 -17.28 -15.33 10.22
N GLU A 186 -16.27 -14.86 10.97
CA GLU A 186 -16.49 -14.22 12.26
C GLU A 186 -17.22 -12.88 12.11
N PHE A 187 -16.89 -12.10 11.08
CA PHE A 187 -17.55 -10.83 10.81
C PHE A 187 -19.04 -11.01 10.54
N LEU A 188 -19.38 -12.01 9.72
CA LEU A 188 -20.77 -12.37 9.44
C LEU A 188 -21.51 -12.78 10.71
N ALA A 189 -20.97 -13.73 11.47
CA ALA A 189 -21.61 -14.23 12.69
C ALA A 189 -21.84 -13.11 13.73
N ARG A 190 -20.92 -12.14 13.84
CA ARG A 190 -21.07 -11.00 14.74
C ARG A 190 -22.12 -10.01 14.25
N LEU A 191 -22.20 -9.75 12.95
CA LEU A 191 -23.24 -8.90 12.37
C LEU A 191 -24.63 -9.52 12.52
N GLU A 192 -24.76 -10.82 12.27
CA GLU A 192 -26.00 -11.58 12.46
C GLU A 192 -26.45 -11.56 13.93
N ARG A 193 -25.53 -11.81 14.86
CA ARG A 193 -25.83 -11.72 16.30
C ARG A 193 -26.31 -10.34 16.70
N LEU A 194 -25.63 -9.28 16.24
CA LEU A 194 -26.03 -7.91 16.55
C LEU A 194 -27.42 -7.58 16.00
N ALA A 195 -27.78 -8.14 14.84
CA ALA A 195 -29.08 -7.91 14.23
C ALA A 195 -30.26 -8.54 14.99
N LEU A 196 -30.01 -9.50 15.89
CA LEU A 196 -31.05 -10.08 16.75
C LEU A 196 -31.61 -9.05 17.74
N ASP A 197 -30.84 -8.02 18.08
CA ASP A 197 -31.23 -6.97 19.02
C ASP A 197 -31.95 -5.80 18.32
N PHE A 198 -32.09 -5.83 16.99
CA PHE A 198 -32.67 -4.73 16.23
C PHE A 198 -34.20 -4.75 16.26
N ALA A 199 -34.77 -3.56 16.48
CA ALA A 199 -36.21 -3.33 16.42
C ALA A 199 -36.72 -3.22 14.96
N ALA A 200 -38.00 -2.91 14.78
CA ALA A 200 -38.65 -2.76 13.48
C ALA A 200 -38.29 -1.46 12.71
N SER A 201 -37.10 -0.89 12.92
CA SER A 201 -36.61 0.31 12.23
C SER A 201 -35.29 0.04 11.50
N PRO A 202 -34.99 0.72 10.37
CA PRO A 202 -33.68 0.64 9.74
C PRO A 202 -32.55 1.04 10.68
N MET A 203 -31.42 0.31 10.58
CA MET A 203 -30.24 0.51 11.42
C MET A 203 -29.03 0.80 10.55
N ARG A 204 -28.25 1.81 10.93
CA ARG A 204 -26.91 2.04 10.41
C ARG A 204 -25.92 1.34 11.34
N VAL A 205 -25.20 0.36 10.81
CA VAL A 205 -24.18 -0.40 11.54
C VAL A 205 -22.80 0.01 11.06
N ARG A 206 -22.00 0.60 11.96
CA ARG A 206 -20.59 0.89 11.73
C ARG A 206 -19.75 -0.28 12.22
N LEU A 207 -18.92 -0.81 11.33
CA LEU A 207 -17.92 -1.83 11.65
C LEU A 207 -16.54 -1.19 11.60
N THR A 208 -15.70 -1.45 12.60
CA THR A 208 -14.30 -1.03 12.62
C THR A 208 -13.40 -2.24 12.84
N LEU A 209 -12.33 -2.38 12.05
CA LEU A 209 -11.32 -3.44 12.16
C LEU A 209 -9.95 -2.81 12.44
N ALA A 210 -9.44 -3.02 13.64
CA ALA A 210 -8.12 -2.55 14.07
C ALA A 210 -7.00 -3.46 13.55
N ARG A 211 -5.76 -2.96 13.54
CA ARG A 211 -4.58 -3.71 13.06
C ARG A 211 -4.29 -4.98 13.87
N SER A 212 -4.76 -5.05 15.11
CA SER A 212 -4.68 -6.25 15.95
C SER A 212 -5.66 -7.37 15.53
N GLY A 213 -6.56 -7.10 14.57
CA GLY A 213 -7.68 -7.98 14.26
C GLY A 213 -8.93 -7.73 15.12
N ARG A 214 -8.85 -6.82 16.12
CA ARG A 214 -10.01 -6.48 16.94
C ARG A 214 -11.08 -5.80 16.09
N MET A 215 -12.26 -6.40 16.06
CA MET A 215 -13.45 -5.87 15.40
C MET A 215 -14.41 -5.25 16.42
N GLU A 216 -14.93 -4.07 16.10
CA GLU A 216 -15.91 -3.32 16.89
C GLU A 216 -17.12 -3.00 16.03
N LEU A 217 -18.31 -3.07 16.62
CA LEU A 217 -19.59 -2.80 15.96
C LEU A 217 -20.37 -1.75 16.76
N GLU A 218 -20.95 -0.79 16.06
CA GLU A 218 -21.83 0.22 16.62
C GLU A 218 -23.09 0.32 15.76
N ALA A 219 -24.27 0.17 16.36
CA ALA A 219 -25.54 0.27 15.67
C ALA A 219 -26.33 1.48 16.15
N THR A 220 -26.85 2.26 15.22
CA THR A 220 -27.71 3.41 15.51
C THR A 220 -28.93 3.40 14.58
N PRO A 221 -30.14 3.71 15.08
CA PRO A 221 -31.30 3.90 14.21
C PRO A 221 -31.01 4.94 13.12
N CYS A 222 -31.53 4.72 11.93
CA CYS A 222 -31.41 5.67 10.82
C CYS A 222 -32.71 5.75 10.01
N PRO A 223 -32.91 6.84 9.25
CA PRO A 223 -33.98 6.89 8.25
C PRO A 223 -33.83 5.75 7.23
N ALA A 224 -34.94 5.37 6.61
CA ALA A 224 -34.89 4.54 5.42
C ALA A 224 -34.09 5.26 4.31
N PRO A 225 -33.34 4.52 3.48
CA PRO A 225 -32.61 5.12 2.36
C PRO A 225 -33.61 5.80 1.41
N ALA A 226 -33.20 6.91 0.80
CA ALA A 226 -33.94 7.50 -0.31
C ALA A 226 -34.10 6.44 -1.40
N SER A 227 -35.35 6.12 -1.72
CA SER A 227 -35.64 5.15 -2.78
C SER A 227 -35.17 5.72 -4.10
N ILE A 228 -34.53 4.86 -4.90
CA ILE A 228 -34.18 5.22 -6.27
C ILE A 228 -35.47 5.14 -7.08
N THR A 229 -36.06 6.28 -7.43
CA THR A 229 -37.23 6.31 -8.30
C THR A 229 -36.78 6.23 -9.75
N TRP A 230 -37.32 5.25 -10.47
CA TRP A 230 -37.10 5.07 -11.90
C TRP A 230 -38.40 5.37 -12.67
N PRO A 231 -38.37 6.12 -13.79
CA PRO A 231 -37.19 6.82 -14.35
C PRO A 231 -36.70 7.93 -13.42
N ILE A 232 -35.39 8.21 -13.45
CA ILE A 232 -34.79 9.24 -12.61
C ILE A 232 -35.44 10.60 -12.92
N PRO A 233 -35.80 11.40 -11.90
CA PRO A 233 -36.28 12.76 -12.13
C PRO A 233 -35.24 13.60 -12.87
N ARG A 234 -35.59 14.08 -14.07
CA ARG A 234 -34.73 14.96 -14.88
C ARG A 234 -34.76 16.41 -14.41
N THR A 235 -35.89 16.88 -13.92
CA THR A 235 -36.08 18.27 -13.50
C THR A 235 -35.68 18.47 -12.05
N ALA A 236 -34.77 19.41 -11.81
CA ALA A 236 -34.49 19.91 -10.47
C ALA A 236 -35.77 20.51 -9.86
N HIS A 237 -36.21 19.97 -8.74
CA HIS A 237 -37.25 20.61 -7.92
C HIS A 237 -36.62 21.79 -7.18
N ALA A 238 -37.38 22.87 -6.93
CA ALA A 238 -36.87 24.09 -6.29
C ALA A 238 -36.25 23.86 -4.88
N GLU A 239 -36.50 22.69 -4.27
CA GLU A 239 -36.07 22.30 -2.93
C GLU A 239 -35.00 21.19 -2.92
N LEU A 240 -34.21 21.02 -3.99
CA LEU A 240 -33.10 20.07 -3.95
C LEU A 240 -32.05 20.48 -2.90
N PRO A 241 -31.52 19.52 -2.11
CA PRO A 241 -30.40 19.78 -1.21
C PRO A 241 -29.19 20.31 -1.97
N LYS A 242 -28.51 21.29 -1.38
CA LYS A 242 -27.34 21.92 -1.97
C LYS A 242 -26.08 21.13 -1.64
N VAL A 243 -25.14 21.08 -2.58
CA VAL A 243 -23.78 20.58 -2.36
C VAL A 243 -22.77 21.62 -2.82
N THR A 244 -21.62 21.65 -2.17
CA THR A 244 -20.52 22.55 -2.53
C THR A 244 -19.24 21.76 -2.78
N PHE A 245 -18.27 22.38 -3.44
CA PHE A 245 -16.95 21.79 -3.58
C PHE A 245 -16.04 22.21 -2.43
N SER A 246 -15.15 21.30 -2.04
CA SER A 246 -14.01 21.63 -1.21
C SER A 246 -13.04 22.56 -1.96
N ALA A 247 -12.39 23.45 -1.21
CA ALA A 247 -11.21 24.19 -1.66
C ALA A 247 -9.95 23.29 -1.70
N GLU A 248 -9.97 22.19 -0.95
CA GLU A 248 -8.87 21.23 -0.87
C GLU A 248 -8.98 20.19 -1.99
N ALA A 249 -7.81 19.76 -2.47
CA ALA A 249 -7.70 18.75 -3.52
C ALA A 249 -7.12 17.44 -2.96
N THR A 250 -7.65 16.31 -3.42
CA THR A 250 -7.09 14.99 -3.08
C THR A 250 -5.93 14.61 -4.01
N ASP A 251 -4.92 13.91 -3.50
CA ASP A 251 -3.89 13.32 -4.36
C ASP A 251 -4.43 12.02 -4.98
N PRO A 252 -4.59 11.94 -6.31
CA PRO A 252 -5.21 10.77 -6.96
C PRO A 252 -4.40 9.48 -6.79
N ASN A 253 -3.12 9.57 -6.41
CA ASN A 253 -2.25 8.41 -6.17
C ASN A 253 -2.19 8.00 -4.70
N ALA A 254 -2.88 8.72 -3.80
CA ALA A 254 -2.86 8.44 -2.38
C ALA A 254 -3.52 7.08 -2.08
N PRO A 255 -2.79 6.09 -1.55
CA PRO A 255 -3.31 4.72 -1.41
C PRO A 255 -4.58 4.62 -0.55
N TRP A 256 -4.71 5.49 0.46
CA TRP A 256 -5.84 5.49 1.38
C TRP A 256 -7.16 5.92 0.75
N LEU A 257 -7.17 6.55 -0.43
CA LEU A 257 -8.42 6.88 -1.13
C LEU A 257 -9.13 5.62 -1.63
N PHE A 258 -8.38 4.57 -1.96
CA PHE A 258 -8.93 3.31 -2.45
C PHE A 258 -9.43 2.39 -1.32
N HIS A 259 -9.27 2.80 -0.07
CA HIS A 259 -9.61 1.99 1.10
C HIS A 259 -10.44 2.76 2.11
N LYS A 260 -11.50 2.14 2.62
CA LYS A 260 -12.36 2.79 3.60
C LYS A 260 -11.72 2.70 4.98
N THR A 261 -11.05 3.77 5.40
CA THR A 261 -10.30 3.82 6.68
C THR A 261 -10.85 4.90 7.62
N THR A 262 -10.34 4.92 8.85
CA THR A 262 -10.51 6.02 9.81
C THR A 262 -9.64 7.23 9.52
N ARG A 263 -8.72 7.18 8.53
CA ARG A 263 -7.93 8.34 8.09
C ARG A 263 -8.79 9.27 7.25
N ARG A 264 -9.61 10.06 7.91
CA ARG A 264 -10.66 10.88 7.28
C ARG A 264 -10.66 12.34 7.72
N ALA A 265 -9.58 12.82 8.34
CA ALA A 265 -9.50 14.19 8.87
C ALA A 265 -9.90 15.26 7.83
N LEU A 266 -9.40 15.16 6.60
CA LEU A 266 -9.79 16.06 5.50
C LEU A 266 -11.30 15.98 5.22
N TYR A 267 -11.82 14.78 4.96
CA TYR A 267 -13.23 14.56 4.66
C TYR A 267 -14.16 15.01 5.79
N ASP A 268 -13.79 14.73 7.04
CA ASP A 268 -14.62 15.01 8.20
C ASP A 268 -14.63 16.51 8.53
N SER A 269 -13.49 17.21 8.40
CA SER A 269 -13.41 18.67 8.58
C SER A 269 -14.16 19.43 7.49
N GLU A 270 -13.98 19.06 6.22
CA GLU A 270 -14.69 19.70 5.11
C GLU A 270 -16.20 19.42 5.15
N ARG A 271 -16.61 18.22 5.57
CA ARG A 271 -18.03 17.91 5.78
C ARG A 271 -18.63 18.74 6.92
N GLN A 272 -17.89 18.92 8.02
CA GLN A 272 -18.35 19.76 9.13
C GLN A 272 -18.51 21.21 8.68
N ARG A 273 -17.55 21.75 7.93
CA ARG A 273 -17.62 23.09 7.34
C ARG A 273 -18.85 23.24 6.44
N ALA A 274 -19.00 22.38 5.45
CA ALA A 274 -20.11 22.43 4.50
C ALA A 274 -21.47 22.28 5.21
N ALA A 275 -21.57 21.40 6.21
CA ALA A 275 -22.78 21.27 7.01
C ALA A 275 -23.13 22.54 7.81
N ALA A 276 -22.14 23.26 8.33
CA ALA A 276 -22.35 24.55 9.00
C ALA A 276 -22.86 25.65 8.06
N GLU A 277 -22.59 25.52 6.75
CA GLU A 277 -23.08 26.39 5.68
C GLU A 277 -24.45 25.92 5.12
N GLY A 278 -25.06 24.87 5.71
CA GLY A 278 -26.33 24.32 5.27
C GLY A 278 -26.25 23.41 4.03
N MET A 279 -25.05 22.97 3.66
CA MET A 279 -24.85 22.03 2.55
C MET A 279 -25.13 20.61 3.01
N TYR A 280 -25.74 19.83 2.10
CA TYR A 280 -26.02 18.41 2.30
C TYR A 280 -24.76 17.56 2.27
N GLU A 281 -23.83 17.90 1.38
CA GLU A 281 -22.58 17.19 1.16
C GLU A 281 -21.51 18.14 0.58
N VAL A 282 -20.25 17.78 0.77
CA VAL A 282 -19.09 18.41 0.14
C VAL A 282 -18.48 17.46 -0.89
N LEU A 283 -18.21 17.98 -2.08
CA LEU A 283 -17.60 17.26 -3.21
C LEU A 283 -16.12 17.59 -3.32
N PHE A 284 -15.32 16.62 -3.76
CA PHE A 284 -13.87 16.78 -3.91
C PHE A 284 -13.46 16.72 -5.38
N THR A 285 -12.38 17.44 -5.67
CA THR A 285 -11.58 17.26 -6.89
C THR A 285 -10.19 16.77 -6.50
N ASN A 286 -9.53 16.07 -7.41
CA ASN A 286 -8.12 15.73 -7.24
C ASN A 286 -7.19 16.88 -7.68
N THR A 287 -5.88 16.71 -7.51
CA THR A 287 -4.85 17.69 -7.91
C THR A 287 -4.77 17.93 -9.43
N ARG A 288 -5.45 17.12 -10.26
CA ARG A 288 -5.61 17.33 -11.70
C ARG A 288 -6.87 18.13 -12.07
N GLY A 289 -7.69 18.50 -11.08
CA GLY A 289 -8.96 19.20 -11.30
C GLY A 289 -10.14 18.30 -11.69
N GLU A 290 -9.96 16.98 -11.62
CA GLU A 290 -11.01 15.99 -11.92
C GLU A 290 -11.82 15.72 -10.65
N VAL A 291 -13.13 15.53 -10.80
CA VAL A 291 -14.05 15.20 -9.71
C VAL A 291 -13.79 13.78 -9.22
N THR A 292 -13.86 13.57 -7.91
CA THR A 292 -13.58 12.27 -7.28
C THR A 292 -14.83 11.69 -6.61
N GLU A 293 -15.15 12.18 -5.41
CA GLU A 293 -16.26 11.69 -4.59
C GLU A 293 -16.75 12.79 -3.64
N GLY A 294 -17.85 12.53 -2.94
CA GLY A 294 -18.27 13.33 -1.79
C GLY A 294 -17.61 12.83 -0.50
N SER A 295 -17.85 13.51 0.63
CA SER A 295 -17.20 13.10 1.88
C SER A 295 -17.62 11.71 2.36
N ILE A 296 -18.87 11.32 2.14
CA ILE A 296 -19.39 9.98 2.50
C ILE A 296 -20.18 9.34 1.35
N THR A 297 -20.07 9.87 0.14
CA THR A 297 -20.92 9.52 -1.02
C THR A 297 -20.11 9.39 -2.30
N SER A 298 -20.60 8.58 -3.24
CA SER A 298 -20.16 8.60 -4.64
C SER A 298 -21.03 9.58 -5.44
N ILE A 299 -20.47 10.14 -6.51
CA ILE A 299 -21.11 11.15 -7.37
C ILE A 299 -21.61 10.51 -8.67
N PHE A 300 -22.78 10.94 -9.14
CA PHE A 300 -23.33 10.57 -10.44
C PHE A 300 -23.95 11.79 -11.12
N ILE A 301 -23.77 11.94 -12.44
CA ILE A 301 -24.48 12.92 -13.25
C ILE A 301 -25.29 12.22 -14.33
N LEU A 302 -26.47 12.74 -14.65
CA LEU A 302 -27.26 12.28 -15.78
C LEU A 302 -26.83 13.03 -17.05
N HIS A 303 -26.48 12.28 -18.08
CA HIS A 303 -26.19 12.78 -19.42
C HIS A 303 -26.96 11.93 -20.45
N GLY A 304 -28.02 12.49 -21.03
CA GLY A 304 -28.96 11.77 -21.89
C GLY A 304 -29.70 10.67 -21.13
N GLU A 305 -29.41 9.42 -21.48
CA GLU A 305 -29.99 8.21 -20.86
C GLU A 305 -28.95 7.43 -20.03
N THR A 306 -27.80 8.05 -19.72
CA THR A 306 -26.69 7.39 -19.02
C THR A 306 -26.32 8.14 -17.75
N LEU A 307 -26.12 7.42 -16.65
CA LEU A 307 -25.45 7.98 -15.48
C LEU A 307 -23.94 7.87 -15.65
N LEU A 308 -23.24 8.99 -15.50
CA LEU A 308 -21.78 9.02 -15.44
C LEU A 308 -21.32 9.17 -14.00
N THR A 309 -20.33 8.40 -13.58
CA THR A 309 -19.69 8.50 -12.26
C THR A 309 -18.18 8.66 -12.44
N PRO A 310 -17.47 9.40 -11.56
CA PRO A 310 -16.03 9.56 -11.65
C PRO A 310 -15.28 8.22 -11.78
N ALA A 311 -14.31 8.14 -12.70
CA ALA A 311 -13.52 6.93 -12.96
C ALA A 311 -12.52 6.64 -11.83
N MET A 312 -12.24 5.35 -11.56
CA MET A 312 -11.34 4.93 -10.45
C MET A 312 -9.95 5.59 -10.51
N GLU A 313 -9.43 5.88 -11.70
CA GLU A 313 -8.14 6.56 -11.91
C GLU A 313 -8.12 8.02 -11.41
N CYS A 314 -9.28 8.61 -11.12
CA CYS A 314 -9.39 9.92 -10.48
C CYS A 314 -8.96 9.87 -9.01
N GLY A 315 -8.80 8.69 -8.41
CA GLY A 315 -8.41 8.50 -7.02
C GLY A 315 -9.60 8.70 -6.07
N LEU A 316 -10.45 7.68 -5.99
CA LEU A 316 -11.62 7.65 -5.12
C LEU A 316 -11.87 6.27 -4.53
N LEU A 317 -12.70 6.22 -3.50
CA LEU A 317 -13.13 4.97 -2.89
C LEU A 317 -13.97 4.11 -3.87
N PRO A 318 -13.68 2.81 -4.03
CA PRO A 318 -14.58 1.89 -4.72
C PRO A 318 -15.85 1.68 -3.88
N GLY A 319 -16.81 2.59 -4.02
CA GLY A 319 -18.08 2.58 -3.30
C GLY A 319 -18.89 1.33 -3.62
N VAL A 320 -19.31 0.55 -2.61
CA VAL A 320 -20.14 -0.64 -2.85
C VAL A 320 -21.48 -0.31 -3.49
N PHE A 321 -22.08 0.83 -3.14
CA PHE A 321 -23.31 1.30 -3.78
C PHE A 321 -23.08 1.74 -5.23
N ARG A 322 -21.94 2.38 -5.49
CA ARG A 322 -21.51 2.74 -6.86
C ARG A 322 -21.30 1.49 -7.71
N ARG A 323 -20.62 0.46 -7.18
CA ARG A 323 -20.49 -0.84 -7.83
C ARG A 323 -21.85 -1.46 -8.12
N TYR A 324 -22.76 -1.45 -7.15
CA TYR A 324 -24.12 -1.95 -7.34
C TYR A 324 -24.85 -1.24 -8.50
N LEU A 325 -24.76 0.09 -8.60
CA LEU A 325 -25.37 0.85 -9.70
C LEU A 325 -24.71 0.56 -11.05
N LEU A 326 -23.38 0.43 -11.10
CA LEU A 326 -22.66 0.04 -12.31
C LEU A 326 -23.09 -1.32 -12.86
N GLU A 327 -23.44 -2.25 -11.97
CA GLU A 327 -23.78 -3.63 -12.34
C GLU A 327 -25.28 -3.87 -12.55
N HIS A 328 -26.15 -3.17 -11.80
CA HIS A 328 -27.56 -3.55 -11.66
C HIS A 328 -28.57 -2.43 -11.95
N ALA A 329 -28.14 -1.21 -12.26
CA ALA A 329 -29.09 -0.15 -12.56
C ALA A 329 -29.91 -0.46 -13.84
N PRO A 330 -31.19 -0.07 -13.90
CA PRO A 330 -32.05 -0.31 -15.06
C PRO A 330 -31.72 0.57 -16.28
N LEU A 331 -30.75 1.48 -16.15
CA LEU A 331 -30.19 2.28 -17.24
C LEU A 331 -28.66 2.14 -17.25
N PRO A 332 -27.98 2.48 -18.36
CA PRO A 332 -26.53 2.47 -18.43
C PRO A 332 -25.89 3.38 -17.37
N VAL A 333 -24.92 2.84 -16.63
CA VAL A 333 -24.04 3.60 -15.75
C VAL A 333 -22.60 3.39 -16.22
N ARG A 334 -21.85 4.47 -16.39
CA ARG A 334 -20.48 4.43 -16.91
C ARG A 334 -19.53 5.27 -16.08
N GLU A 335 -18.29 4.81 -16.03
CA GLU A 335 -17.19 5.58 -15.47
C GLU A 335 -16.72 6.62 -16.50
N ALA A 336 -16.39 7.83 -16.04
CA ALA A 336 -15.84 8.90 -16.85
C ALA A 336 -14.93 9.81 -16.02
N ILE A 337 -13.97 10.47 -16.65
CA ILE A 337 -13.27 11.61 -16.05
C ILE A 337 -14.22 12.80 -16.13
N LEU A 338 -14.62 13.33 -14.97
CA LEU A 338 -15.58 14.44 -14.85
C LEU A 338 -14.89 15.67 -14.28
N THR A 339 -15.31 16.85 -14.69
CA THR A 339 -14.85 18.14 -14.20
C THR A 339 -15.96 18.88 -13.46
N ARG A 340 -15.61 19.98 -12.77
CA ARG A 340 -16.62 20.87 -12.15
C ARG A 340 -17.63 21.40 -13.18
N LEU A 341 -17.18 21.63 -14.42
CA LEU A 341 -18.02 22.11 -15.51
C LEU A 341 -19.05 21.06 -15.95
N ASP A 342 -18.64 19.79 -16.02
CA ASP A 342 -19.55 18.70 -16.36
C ASP A 342 -20.67 18.55 -15.34
N LEU A 343 -20.35 18.72 -14.05
CA LEU A 343 -21.34 18.72 -12.97
C LEU A 343 -22.29 19.92 -13.05
N ALA A 344 -21.78 21.10 -13.43
CA ALA A 344 -22.58 22.31 -13.57
C ALA A 344 -23.54 22.27 -14.77
N HIS A 345 -23.19 21.53 -15.82
CA HIS A 345 -24.00 21.37 -17.03
C HIS A 345 -24.78 20.05 -17.11
N ALA A 346 -24.68 19.20 -16.08
CA ALA A 346 -25.41 17.95 -16.02
C ALA A 346 -26.92 18.19 -15.99
N GLU A 347 -27.70 17.31 -16.64
CA GLU A 347 -29.17 17.38 -16.58
C GLU A 347 -29.66 17.17 -15.15
N ALA A 348 -28.99 16.31 -14.40
CA ALA A 348 -29.23 16.10 -12.99
C ALA A 348 -27.95 15.60 -12.29
N LEU A 349 -27.74 16.03 -11.05
CA LEU A 349 -26.63 15.63 -10.20
C LEU A 349 -27.14 14.80 -9.02
N PHE A 350 -26.46 13.72 -8.71
CA PHE A 350 -26.78 12.82 -7.61
C PHE A 350 -25.55 12.52 -6.77
N VAL A 351 -25.78 12.34 -5.47
CA VAL A 351 -24.83 11.75 -4.53
C VAL A 351 -25.46 10.54 -3.87
N GLY A 352 -24.68 9.51 -3.58
CA GLY A 352 -25.25 8.30 -2.98
C GLY A 352 -24.28 7.40 -2.24
N ASN A 353 -24.83 6.61 -1.32
CA ASN A 353 -24.14 5.52 -0.64
C ASN A 353 -25.13 4.44 -0.20
N SER A 354 -24.61 3.32 0.31
CA SER A 354 -25.42 2.16 0.73
C SER A 354 -26.23 2.38 2.01
N VAL A 355 -26.22 3.58 2.61
CA VAL A 355 -27.06 3.87 3.79
C VAL A 355 -28.18 4.84 3.45
N ARG A 356 -27.88 5.82 2.59
CA ARG A 356 -28.79 6.91 2.23
C ARG A 356 -29.48 6.71 0.89
N GLY A 357 -29.05 5.73 0.10
CA GLY A 357 -29.54 5.54 -1.26
C GLY A 357 -28.94 6.58 -2.22
N LEU A 358 -29.66 6.86 -3.31
CA LEU A 358 -29.29 7.86 -4.31
C LEU A 358 -30.14 9.12 -4.11
N VAL A 359 -29.50 10.27 -3.90
CA VAL A 359 -30.17 11.54 -3.61
C VAL A 359 -29.82 12.54 -4.70
N GLN A 360 -30.85 13.12 -5.33
CA GLN A 360 -30.65 14.22 -6.28
C GLN A 360 -30.29 15.49 -5.51
N VAL A 361 -29.29 16.22 -6.00
CA VAL A 361 -28.77 17.44 -5.38
C VAL A 361 -28.51 18.50 -6.45
N ARG A 362 -28.23 19.72 -6.01
CA ARG A 362 -27.81 20.83 -6.87
C ARG A 362 -26.54 21.47 -6.33
N LEU A 363 -25.72 22.01 -7.23
CA LEU A 363 -24.60 22.86 -6.82
C LEU A 363 -25.13 24.14 -6.15
N ASP A 364 -24.42 24.61 -5.12
CA ASP A 364 -24.74 25.85 -4.39
C ASP A 364 -24.74 27.10 -5.29
#